data_AF-F7RRD2-F1
#
_entry.id   AF-F7RRD2-F1
#
_cell.length_a   1.000
_cell.length_b   1.000
_cell.length_c   1.000
_cell.angle_alpha   90.00
_cell.angle_beta   90.00
_cell.angle_gamma   90.00
#
_symmetry.space_group_name_H-M   'P 1'
#
loop_
_entity.id
_entity.type
_entity.pdbx_description
1 polymer ?
#
loop_
_entity_poly.entity_id
_entity_poly.type
_entity_poly.pdbx_seq_one_letter_code
_entity_poly.pdbx_strand_id
1 'polypeptide(L)'
;MTNTIMEQEARTAPQKIAGQLEANVEIMQQLGEKLRAFDPRFVMIVGRGSSDHAGVFAKYLFEIEAGIPTFAAAPSVASVYGKTLKLEGALVIVISQSGRSPDILAQARMAKNAGAFCVALVNDETAPIKDIVDVVVPLRAGEEKAVAATKSYLATLSAILQLAAAWTQSASLASAVASLPQALQTAVDAEPQLTPESVADVKNLVVLGRGLGYAVSKEIALKLKEVCSIHAEAFSSAEFLHGPVTLVEKKLTIVDVCIGDESYASHIEQIENVSQRGADLVHLNQTSTDIHPRVAPLALLQRFYIDVAAVAIARGIDPDQPAGLKKVTQTL
;
A
#
# COMPACT_ATOMS: atom_id res chain seq x y z
N MET A 1 -15.58 -16.09 11.03
CA MET A 1 -15.95 -15.37 9.80
C MET A 1 -16.99 -14.33 10.15
N THR A 2 -16.71 -13.07 9.87
CA THR A 2 -17.68 -11.99 9.99
C THR A 2 -18.52 -11.90 8.71
N ASN A 3 -19.68 -11.25 8.76
CA ASN A 3 -20.52 -11.05 7.60
C ASN A 3 -20.43 -9.62 7.04
N THR A 4 -19.26 -8.98 7.19
CA THR A 4 -19.02 -7.59 6.76
C THR A 4 -18.70 -7.51 5.28
N ILE A 5 -19.05 -6.39 4.65
CA ILE A 5 -18.67 -6.10 3.26
C ILE A 5 -17.15 -6.00 3.16
N MET A 6 -16.47 -5.37 4.13
CA MET A 6 -15.01 -5.27 4.16
C MET A 6 -14.32 -6.64 4.10
N GLU A 7 -14.76 -7.61 4.90
CA GLU A 7 -14.21 -8.99 4.84
C GLU A 7 -14.52 -9.65 3.49
N GLN A 8 -15.77 -9.54 3.02
CA GLN A 8 -16.17 -10.10 1.72
C GLN A 8 -15.31 -9.54 0.59
N GLU A 9 -15.08 -8.23 0.56
CA GLU A 9 -14.28 -7.57 -0.47
C GLU A 9 -12.81 -7.95 -0.37
N ALA A 10 -12.24 -7.99 0.84
CA ALA A 10 -10.88 -8.45 1.07
C ALA A 10 -10.67 -9.89 0.56
N ARG A 11 -11.63 -10.79 0.79
CA ARG A 11 -11.57 -12.19 0.31
C ARG A 11 -11.63 -12.33 -1.20
N THR A 12 -12.14 -11.32 -1.93
CA THR A 12 -12.14 -11.36 -3.42
C THR A 12 -10.83 -10.93 -4.06
N ALA A 13 -9.90 -10.34 -3.29
CA ALA A 13 -8.66 -9.79 -3.84
C ALA A 13 -7.79 -10.81 -4.61
N PRO A 14 -7.62 -12.09 -4.18
CA PRO A 14 -6.87 -13.08 -4.96
C PRO A 14 -7.41 -13.24 -6.39
N GLN A 15 -8.73 -13.43 -6.53
CA GLN A 15 -9.38 -13.59 -7.84
C GLN A 15 -9.33 -12.30 -8.67
N LYS A 16 -9.55 -11.14 -8.04
CA LYS A 16 -9.49 -9.85 -8.73
C LYS A 16 -8.08 -9.53 -9.25
N ILE A 17 -7.05 -9.84 -8.47
CA ILE A 17 -5.66 -9.64 -8.85
C ILE A 17 -5.26 -10.62 -9.95
N ALA A 18 -5.69 -11.89 -9.89
CA ALA A 18 -5.45 -12.83 -11.00
C ALA A 18 -5.99 -12.27 -12.34
N GLY A 19 -7.25 -11.84 -12.36
CA GLY A 19 -7.86 -11.25 -13.55
C GLY A 19 -7.22 -9.92 -13.97
N GLN A 20 -6.76 -9.11 -13.01
CA GLN A 20 -6.01 -7.89 -13.29
C GLN A 20 -4.69 -8.18 -14.00
N LEU A 21 -3.90 -9.10 -13.45
CA LEU A 21 -2.58 -9.45 -13.98
C LEU A 21 -2.70 -9.96 -15.41
N GLU A 22 -3.65 -10.87 -15.68
CA GLU A 22 -3.94 -11.40 -17.01
C GLU A 22 -4.37 -10.30 -17.99
N ALA A 23 -5.35 -9.47 -17.61
CA ALA A 23 -5.89 -8.45 -18.49
C ALA A 23 -4.92 -7.27 -18.76
N ASN A 24 -3.86 -7.13 -17.95
CA ASN A 24 -2.88 -6.06 -18.09
C ASN A 24 -1.53 -6.53 -18.66
N VAL A 25 -1.36 -7.80 -19.04
CA VAL A 25 -0.07 -8.32 -19.56
C VAL A 25 0.45 -7.45 -20.71
N GLU A 26 -0.37 -7.21 -21.74
CA GLU A 26 0.05 -6.49 -22.93
C GLU A 26 0.44 -5.03 -22.63
N ILE A 27 -0.41 -4.29 -21.90
CA ILE A 27 -0.12 -2.89 -21.56
C ILE A 27 1.11 -2.77 -20.67
N MET A 28 1.33 -3.70 -19.74
CA MET A 28 2.51 -3.69 -18.87
C MET A 28 3.79 -4.01 -19.64
N GLN A 29 3.75 -4.94 -20.60
CA GLN A 29 4.89 -5.21 -21.48
C GLN A 29 5.27 -4.00 -22.32
N GLN A 30 4.28 -3.39 -22.99
CA GLN A 30 4.49 -2.17 -23.79
C GLN A 30 5.01 -1.01 -22.93
N LEU A 31 4.44 -0.83 -21.73
CA LEU A 31 4.89 0.19 -20.80
C LEU A 31 6.32 -0.09 -20.31
N GLY A 32 6.65 -1.34 -19.97
CA GLY A 32 8.01 -1.73 -19.59
C GLY A 32 9.03 -1.47 -20.69
N GLU A 33 8.72 -1.80 -21.94
CA GLU A 33 9.54 -1.46 -23.12
C GLU A 33 9.72 0.04 -23.28
N LYS A 34 8.63 0.80 -23.16
CA LYS A 34 8.64 2.25 -23.23
C LYS A 34 9.53 2.86 -22.15
N LEU A 35 9.45 2.36 -20.92
CA LEU A 35 10.26 2.86 -19.79
C LEU A 35 11.75 2.53 -19.97
N ARG A 36 12.11 1.35 -20.51
CA ARG A 36 13.51 1.06 -20.87
C ARG A 36 14.05 1.98 -21.96
N ALA A 37 13.23 2.32 -22.96
CA ALA A 37 13.62 3.24 -24.01
C ALA A 37 13.66 4.71 -23.55
N PHE A 38 12.77 5.09 -22.63
CA PHE A 38 12.68 6.44 -22.07
C PHE A 38 13.76 6.72 -21.01
N ASP A 39 14.18 5.69 -20.27
CA ASP A 39 15.20 5.74 -19.21
C ASP A 39 14.93 6.87 -18.18
N PRO A 40 13.83 6.76 -17.38
CA PRO A 40 13.42 7.84 -16.50
C PRO A 40 14.48 8.10 -15.43
N ARG A 41 14.84 9.37 -15.24
CA ARG A 41 15.86 9.81 -14.27
C ARG A 41 15.41 9.63 -12.82
N PHE A 42 14.11 9.70 -12.60
CA PHE A 42 13.47 9.54 -11.30
C PHE A 42 11.97 9.26 -11.50
N VAL A 43 11.34 8.69 -10.48
CA VAL A 43 9.90 8.46 -10.41
C VAL A 43 9.27 9.37 -9.36
N MET A 44 8.21 10.08 -9.74
CA MET A 44 7.40 10.86 -8.81
C MET A 44 5.99 10.24 -8.71
N ILE A 45 5.55 9.94 -7.49
CA ILE A 45 4.24 9.37 -7.22
C ILE A 45 3.25 10.47 -6.83
N VAL A 46 2.07 10.46 -7.42
CA VAL A 46 0.96 11.37 -7.08
C VAL A 46 -0.19 10.53 -6.52
N GLY A 47 -0.49 10.67 -5.23
CA GLY A 47 -1.55 9.91 -4.56
C GLY A 47 -2.04 10.62 -3.29
N ARG A 48 -3.08 10.06 -2.64
CA ARG A 48 -3.61 10.52 -1.35
C ARG A 48 -4.14 9.35 -0.52
N GLY A 49 -4.01 9.43 0.81
CA GLY A 49 -4.51 8.39 1.73
C GLY A 49 -3.84 7.04 1.45
N SER A 50 -4.62 5.95 1.40
CA SER A 50 -4.10 4.64 1.00
C SER A 50 -3.36 4.70 -0.35
N SER A 51 -3.78 5.51 -1.33
CA SER A 51 -3.01 5.64 -2.58
C SER A 51 -1.62 6.25 -2.41
N ASP A 52 -1.41 7.08 -1.38
CA ASP A 52 -0.08 7.60 -1.02
C ASP A 52 0.78 6.55 -0.31
N HIS A 53 0.18 5.70 0.53
CA HIS A 53 0.87 4.54 1.11
C HIS A 53 1.35 3.55 0.05
N ALA A 54 0.58 3.37 -1.04
CA ALA A 54 1.03 2.61 -2.19
C ALA A 54 2.24 3.27 -2.88
N GLY A 55 2.36 4.60 -2.81
CA GLY A 55 3.54 5.34 -3.23
C GLY A 55 4.77 5.07 -2.37
N VAL A 56 4.62 4.86 -1.06
CA VAL A 56 5.72 4.41 -0.18
C VAL A 56 6.19 3.01 -0.59
N PHE A 57 5.26 2.10 -0.92
CA PHE A 57 5.62 0.78 -1.45
C PHE A 57 6.34 0.88 -2.80
N ALA A 58 5.80 1.67 -3.72
CA ALA A 58 6.42 1.95 -5.02
C ALA A 58 7.84 2.51 -4.88
N LYS A 59 8.06 3.38 -3.88
CA LYS A 59 9.38 3.92 -3.57
C LYS A 59 10.40 2.83 -3.32
N TYR A 60 10.14 1.97 -2.34
CA TYR A 60 11.06 0.88 -2.04
C TYR A 60 11.22 -0.06 -3.24
N LEU A 61 10.12 -0.42 -3.91
CA LEU A 61 10.19 -1.38 -5.01
C LEU A 61 11.03 -0.86 -6.18
N PHE A 62 10.79 0.36 -6.67
CA PHE A 62 11.53 0.89 -7.82
C PHE A 62 12.97 1.26 -7.47
N GLU A 63 13.26 1.71 -6.25
CA GLU A 63 14.63 1.94 -5.82
C GLU A 63 15.44 0.64 -5.71
N ILE A 64 14.83 -0.44 -5.20
CA ILE A 64 15.48 -1.74 -5.05
C ILE A 64 15.63 -2.46 -6.39
N GLU A 65 14.56 -2.55 -7.18
CA GLU A 65 14.51 -3.39 -8.38
C GLU A 65 14.98 -2.67 -9.65
N ALA A 66 14.71 -1.37 -9.77
CA ALA A 66 15.06 -0.59 -10.96
C ALA A 66 16.23 0.39 -10.72
N GLY A 67 16.64 0.60 -9.46
CA GLY A 67 17.71 1.55 -9.12
C GLY A 67 17.33 3.02 -9.35
N ILE A 68 16.04 3.33 -9.49
CA ILE A 68 15.57 4.68 -9.84
C ILE A 68 15.04 5.41 -8.60
N PRO A 69 15.57 6.61 -8.28
CA PRO A 69 15.09 7.41 -7.17
C PRO A 69 13.59 7.67 -7.27
N THR A 70 12.86 7.37 -6.19
CA THR A 70 11.41 7.45 -6.18
C THR A 70 10.90 8.24 -4.96
N PHE A 71 9.95 9.14 -5.18
CA PHE A 71 9.42 10.00 -4.12
C PHE A 71 7.97 10.41 -4.36
N ALA A 72 7.27 10.78 -3.28
CA ALA A 72 5.92 11.31 -3.36
C ALA A 72 5.91 12.81 -3.72
N ALA A 73 4.95 13.21 -4.53
CA ALA A 73 4.64 14.61 -4.77
C ALA A 73 3.92 15.21 -3.54
N ALA A 74 4.18 16.48 -3.25
CA ALA A 74 3.40 17.25 -2.29
C ALA A 74 2.25 17.96 -3.01
N PRO A 75 0.97 17.56 -2.83
CA PRO A 75 -0.11 18.05 -3.68
C PRO A 75 -0.31 19.55 -3.71
N SER A 76 -0.12 20.19 -2.55
CA SER A 76 -0.28 21.63 -2.38
C SER A 76 0.67 22.45 -3.25
N VAL A 77 1.84 21.92 -3.63
CA VAL A 77 2.81 22.61 -4.50
C VAL A 77 2.17 23.03 -5.82
N ALA A 78 1.38 22.14 -6.42
CA ALA A 78 0.65 22.43 -7.64
C ALA A 78 -0.67 23.15 -7.36
N SER A 79 -1.51 22.63 -6.44
CA SER A 79 -2.89 23.12 -6.31
C SER A 79 -3.04 24.41 -5.50
N VAL A 80 -2.21 24.63 -4.48
CA VAL A 80 -2.27 25.82 -3.60
C VAL A 80 -1.22 26.86 -4.00
N TYR A 81 0.03 26.43 -4.20
CA TYR A 81 1.14 27.34 -4.49
C TYR A 81 1.30 27.66 -5.99
N GLY A 82 0.57 26.97 -6.86
CA GLY A 82 0.59 27.20 -8.31
C GLY A 82 1.98 27.03 -8.93
N LYS A 83 2.83 26.16 -8.37
CA LYS A 83 4.18 25.93 -8.87
C LYS A 83 4.23 24.73 -9.81
N THR A 84 4.92 24.91 -10.93
CA THR A 84 5.29 23.84 -11.86
C THR A 84 6.70 23.39 -11.56
N LEU A 85 6.88 22.08 -11.36
CA LEU A 85 8.19 21.47 -11.14
C LEU A 85 8.93 21.27 -12.48
N LYS A 86 10.23 21.01 -12.41
CA LYS A 86 11.04 20.62 -13.59
C LYS A 86 11.05 19.09 -13.68
N LEU A 87 10.20 18.53 -14.54
CA LEU A 87 9.94 17.09 -14.58
C LEU A 87 10.28 16.45 -15.94
N GLU A 88 11.09 17.14 -16.74
CA GLU A 88 11.62 16.58 -17.98
C GLU A 88 12.48 15.33 -17.67
N GLY A 89 12.20 14.23 -18.37
CA GLY A 89 12.84 12.92 -18.13
C GLY A 89 12.32 12.19 -16.88
N ALA A 90 11.25 12.67 -16.23
CA ALA A 90 10.63 11.99 -15.10
C ALA A 90 9.53 11.02 -15.56
N LEU A 91 9.41 9.90 -14.84
CA LEU A 91 8.18 9.11 -14.81
C LEU A 91 7.29 9.64 -13.69
N VAL A 92 6.04 9.99 -14.00
CA VAL A 92 5.03 10.36 -13.00
C VAL A 92 3.96 9.30 -12.95
N ILE A 93 3.77 8.67 -11.79
CA ILE A 93 2.72 7.66 -11.58
C ILE A 93 1.64 8.26 -10.70
N VAL A 94 0.45 8.44 -11.28
CA VAL A 94 -0.74 8.91 -10.59
C VAL A 94 -1.52 7.71 -10.08
N ILE A 95 -1.69 7.60 -8.77
CA ILE A 95 -2.44 6.52 -8.12
C ILE A 95 -3.75 7.09 -7.59
N SER A 96 -4.87 6.63 -8.14
CA SER A 96 -6.19 7.09 -7.69
C SER A 96 -7.27 6.07 -8.00
N GLN A 97 -8.03 5.64 -6.98
CA GLN A 97 -9.16 4.73 -7.21
C GLN A 97 -10.19 5.35 -8.19
N SER A 98 -10.60 6.60 -7.95
CA SER A 98 -11.66 7.26 -8.72
C SER A 98 -11.16 8.05 -9.92
N GLY A 99 -9.88 8.45 -9.94
CA GLY A 99 -9.32 9.29 -11.00
C GLY A 99 -10.00 10.66 -11.15
N ARG A 100 -10.71 11.15 -10.12
CA ARG A 100 -11.60 12.33 -10.20
C ARG A 100 -11.26 13.46 -9.22
N SER A 101 -10.35 13.25 -8.26
CA SER A 101 -9.99 14.29 -7.28
C SER A 101 -9.39 15.52 -7.99
N PRO A 102 -9.92 16.73 -7.76
CA PRO A 102 -9.41 17.96 -8.39
C PRO A 102 -7.91 18.15 -8.17
N ASP A 103 -7.42 17.89 -6.96
CA ASP A 103 -5.99 17.99 -6.62
C ASP A 103 -5.11 16.97 -7.37
N ILE A 104 -5.63 15.76 -7.60
CA ILE A 104 -4.93 14.73 -8.39
C ILE A 104 -4.89 15.13 -9.85
N LEU A 105 -6.02 15.61 -10.40
CA LEU A 105 -6.10 16.08 -11.78
C LEU A 105 -5.20 17.30 -12.02
N ALA A 106 -5.15 18.23 -11.07
CA ALA A 106 -4.27 19.41 -11.14
C ALA A 106 -2.79 19.01 -11.17
N GLN A 107 -2.37 18.08 -10.31
CA GLN A 107 -1.00 17.57 -10.30
C GLN A 107 -0.64 16.80 -11.56
N ALA A 108 -1.55 15.96 -12.08
CA ALA A 108 -1.32 15.24 -13.32
C ALA A 108 -1.13 16.21 -14.50
N ARG A 109 -1.95 17.27 -14.58
CA ARG A 109 -1.78 18.33 -15.61
C ARG A 109 -0.46 19.07 -15.44
N MET A 110 -0.10 19.42 -14.20
CA MET A 110 1.18 20.08 -13.91
C MET A 110 2.36 19.21 -14.36
N ALA A 111 2.35 17.92 -14.02
CA ALA A 111 3.38 16.96 -14.41
C ALA A 111 3.48 16.81 -15.93
N LYS A 112 2.34 16.67 -16.61
CA LYS A 112 2.29 16.58 -18.07
C LYS A 112 2.86 17.83 -18.74
N ASN A 113 2.44 19.01 -18.28
CA ASN A 113 2.94 20.29 -18.79
C ASN A 113 4.43 20.52 -18.48
N ALA A 114 4.95 19.88 -17.43
CA ALA A 114 6.35 19.93 -17.04
C ALA A 114 7.25 18.94 -17.81
N GLY A 115 6.71 18.20 -18.79
CA GLY A 115 7.47 17.30 -19.65
C GLY A 115 7.65 15.88 -19.10
N ALA A 116 6.91 15.49 -18.07
CA ALA A 116 6.96 14.13 -17.54
C ALA A 116 6.19 13.13 -18.41
N PHE A 117 6.68 11.90 -18.48
CA PHE A 117 5.88 10.77 -18.96
C PHE A 117 4.94 10.31 -17.84
N CYS A 118 3.65 10.42 -18.06
CA CYS A 118 2.63 10.26 -17.02
C CYS A 118 1.86 8.94 -17.19
N VAL A 119 1.77 8.15 -16.13
CA VAL A 119 1.00 6.91 -16.07
C VAL A 119 -0.06 7.03 -14.97
N ALA A 120 -1.28 6.58 -15.21
CA ALA A 120 -2.31 6.49 -14.16
C ALA A 120 -2.61 5.04 -13.80
N LEU A 121 -2.56 4.71 -12.51
CA LEU A 121 -3.13 3.51 -11.90
C LEU A 121 -4.52 3.89 -11.36
N VAL A 122 -5.57 3.47 -12.07
CA VAL A 122 -6.96 3.90 -11.78
C VAL A 122 -7.95 2.75 -11.87
N ASN A 123 -8.97 2.74 -11.01
CA ASN A 123 -10.00 1.72 -11.03
C ASN A 123 -11.19 2.10 -11.94
N ASP A 124 -11.57 3.37 -11.97
CA ASP A 124 -12.54 3.90 -12.93
C ASP A 124 -11.85 4.28 -14.25
N GLU A 125 -11.92 3.39 -15.24
CA GLU A 125 -11.33 3.59 -16.57
C GLU A 125 -11.98 4.74 -17.37
N THR A 126 -13.15 5.22 -16.94
CA THR A 126 -13.86 6.35 -17.57
C THR A 126 -13.47 7.71 -16.97
N ALA A 127 -12.66 7.71 -15.91
CA ALA A 127 -12.32 8.89 -15.16
C ALA A 127 -11.53 9.93 -15.98
N PRO A 128 -11.67 11.23 -15.68
CA PRO A 128 -11.04 12.31 -16.45
C PRO A 128 -9.51 12.29 -16.41
N ILE A 129 -8.88 11.53 -15.50
CA ILE A 129 -7.43 11.32 -15.48
C ILE A 129 -6.92 10.72 -16.80
N LYS A 130 -7.74 9.91 -17.50
CA LYS A 130 -7.39 9.28 -18.77
C LYS A 130 -7.09 10.28 -19.89
N ASP A 131 -7.68 11.46 -19.81
CA ASP A 131 -7.52 12.52 -20.82
C ASP A 131 -6.29 13.40 -20.53
N ILE A 132 -5.51 13.09 -19.49
CA ILE A 132 -4.35 13.87 -19.04
C ILE A 132 -3.04 13.08 -19.19
N VAL A 133 -3.05 11.80 -18.83
CA VAL A 133 -1.84 10.96 -18.76
C VAL A 133 -1.49 10.34 -20.12
N ASP A 134 -0.27 9.81 -20.27
CA ASP A 134 0.18 9.07 -21.47
C ASP A 134 -0.40 7.65 -21.50
N VAL A 135 -0.44 6.97 -20.36
CA VAL A 135 -0.88 5.58 -20.25
C VAL A 135 -1.80 5.42 -19.05
N VAL A 136 -2.93 4.72 -19.25
CA VAL A 136 -3.83 4.33 -18.18
C VAL A 136 -3.69 2.84 -17.96
N VAL A 137 -3.34 2.44 -16.75
CA VAL A 137 -3.28 1.04 -16.31
C VAL A 137 -4.49 0.79 -15.38
N PRO A 138 -5.47 -0.01 -15.82
CA PRO A 138 -6.64 -0.30 -15.02
C PRO A 138 -6.33 -1.15 -13.79
N LEU A 139 -6.86 -0.78 -12.63
CA LEU A 139 -6.73 -1.57 -11.40
C LEU A 139 -7.63 -2.81 -11.39
N ARG A 140 -8.77 -2.76 -12.10
CA ARG A 140 -9.71 -3.88 -12.25
C ARG A 140 -10.17 -4.51 -10.91
N ALA A 141 -10.11 -3.76 -9.81
CA ALA A 141 -10.57 -4.20 -8.50
C ALA A 141 -12.10 -4.33 -8.43
N GLY A 142 -12.81 -3.71 -9.38
CA GLY A 142 -14.27 -3.63 -9.41
C GLY A 142 -14.81 -2.58 -8.44
N GLU A 143 -16.13 -2.58 -8.23
CA GLU A 143 -16.74 -1.73 -7.22
C GLU A 143 -16.30 -2.18 -5.82
N GLU A 144 -15.93 -1.24 -4.96
CA GLU A 144 -15.52 -1.50 -3.57
C GLU A 144 -16.45 -0.74 -2.62
N LYS A 145 -17.47 -1.38 -2.05
CA LYS A 145 -18.56 -0.74 -1.30
C LYS A 145 -18.18 -0.37 0.12
N ALA A 146 -17.29 -1.11 0.77
CA ALA A 146 -16.79 -0.75 2.09
C ALA A 146 -16.08 0.61 2.03
N VAL A 147 -16.23 1.41 3.09
CA VAL A 147 -15.51 2.70 3.19
C VAL A 147 -14.01 2.47 3.31
N ALA A 148 -13.61 1.45 4.08
CA ALA A 148 -12.21 1.06 4.22
C ALA A 148 -11.77 0.24 2.99
N ALA A 149 -10.87 0.81 2.19
CA ALA A 149 -10.29 0.13 1.03
C ALA A 149 -9.50 -1.13 1.44
N THR A 150 -9.66 -2.21 0.69
CA THR A 150 -8.94 -3.49 0.87
C THR A 150 -8.41 -3.99 -0.48
N LYS A 151 -9.28 -4.57 -1.31
CA LYS A 151 -8.93 -5.14 -2.63
C LYS A 151 -8.39 -4.08 -3.59
N SER A 152 -8.85 -2.83 -3.54
CA SER A 152 -8.33 -1.78 -4.42
C SER A 152 -6.89 -1.39 -4.06
N TYR A 153 -6.53 -1.41 -2.78
CA TYR A 153 -5.17 -1.17 -2.33
C TYR A 153 -4.25 -2.32 -2.76
N LEU A 154 -4.66 -3.58 -2.55
CA LEU A 154 -3.88 -4.74 -3.01
C LEU A 154 -3.73 -4.76 -4.53
N ALA A 155 -4.78 -4.44 -5.29
CA ALA A 155 -4.74 -4.30 -6.75
C ALA A 155 -3.80 -3.18 -7.22
N THR A 156 -3.62 -2.15 -6.40
CA THR A 156 -2.65 -1.08 -6.68
C THR A 156 -1.23 -1.59 -6.53
N LEU A 157 -0.94 -2.31 -5.43
CA LEU A 157 0.39 -2.87 -5.19
C LEU A 157 0.77 -3.95 -6.22
N SER A 158 -0.18 -4.79 -6.64
CA SER A 158 0.04 -5.77 -7.71
C SER A 158 0.34 -5.12 -9.05
N ALA A 159 -0.33 -4.01 -9.40
CA ALA A 159 -0.03 -3.28 -10.62
C ALA A 159 1.38 -2.64 -10.58
N ILE A 160 1.79 -2.11 -9.43
CA ILE A 160 3.15 -1.60 -9.21
C ILE A 160 4.18 -2.73 -9.38
N LEU A 161 3.92 -3.90 -8.81
CA LEU A 161 4.79 -5.09 -8.96
C LEU A 161 4.88 -5.58 -10.39
N GLN A 162 3.74 -5.67 -11.09
CA GLN A 162 3.69 -6.11 -12.49
C GLN A 162 4.42 -5.11 -13.41
N LEU A 163 4.29 -3.81 -13.15
CA LEU A 163 5.06 -2.78 -13.84
C LEU A 163 6.56 -2.93 -13.57
N ALA A 164 6.98 -3.09 -12.32
CA ALA A 164 8.38 -3.30 -11.97
C ALA A 164 8.96 -4.54 -12.69
N ALA A 165 8.26 -5.67 -12.65
CA ALA A 165 8.67 -6.90 -13.33
C ALA A 165 8.81 -6.70 -14.85
N ALA A 166 7.82 -6.05 -15.47
CA ALA A 166 7.83 -5.78 -16.91
C ALA A 166 8.91 -4.77 -17.31
N TRP A 167 9.21 -3.78 -16.46
CA TRP A 167 10.23 -2.76 -16.68
C TRP A 167 11.64 -3.34 -16.55
N THR A 168 11.94 -4.03 -15.46
CA THR A 168 13.29 -4.54 -15.15
C THR A 168 13.63 -5.85 -15.85
N GLN A 169 12.62 -6.54 -16.42
CA GLN A 169 12.75 -7.88 -17.00
C GLN A 169 13.29 -8.92 -16.00
N SER A 170 13.08 -8.69 -14.71
CA SER A 170 13.46 -9.63 -13.65
C SER A 170 12.59 -10.89 -13.71
N ALA A 171 13.17 -12.02 -14.12
CA ALA A 171 12.48 -13.30 -14.17
C ALA A 171 12.00 -13.75 -12.78
N SER A 172 12.77 -13.45 -11.72
CA SER A 172 12.37 -13.73 -10.34
C SER A 172 11.11 -12.95 -9.95
N LEU A 173 11.10 -11.64 -10.22
CA LEU A 173 9.95 -10.79 -9.90
C LEU A 173 8.73 -11.13 -10.77
N ALA A 174 8.93 -11.45 -12.05
CA ALA A 174 7.85 -11.91 -12.93
C ALA A 174 7.21 -13.21 -12.41
N SER A 175 8.02 -14.18 -11.97
CA SER A 175 7.53 -15.42 -11.35
C SER A 175 6.76 -15.14 -10.06
N ALA A 176 7.28 -14.24 -9.21
CA ALA A 176 6.63 -13.82 -7.97
C ALA A 176 5.28 -13.14 -8.21
N VAL A 177 5.19 -12.29 -9.24
CA VAL A 177 3.93 -11.64 -9.65
C VAL A 177 2.93 -12.67 -10.15
N ALA A 178 3.37 -13.65 -10.93
CA ALA A 178 2.50 -14.71 -11.43
C ALA A 178 1.95 -15.60 -10.29
N SER A 179 2.73 -15.84 -9.23
CA SER A 179 2.30 -16.63 -8.07
C SER A 179 1.55 -15.83 -6.99
N LEU A 180 1.51 -14.50 -7.10
CA LEU A 180 0.87 -13.61 -6.13
C LEU A 180 -0.60 -14.00 -5.81
N PRO A 181 -1.48 -14.31 -6.78
CA PRO A 181 -2.84 -14.71 -6.46
C PRO A 181 -2.92 -15.93 -5.54
N GLN A 182 -2.04 -16.93 -5.74
CA GLN A 182 -1.98 -18.11 -4.89
C GLN A 182 -1.46 -17.75 -3.50
N ALA A 183 -0.44 -16.90 -3.40
CA ALA A 183 0.07 -16.41 -2.12
C ALA A 183 -0.98 -15.64 -1.31
N LEU A 184 -1.79 -14.82 -1.98
CA LEU A 184 -2.92 -14.13 -1.36
C LEU A 184 -3.99 -15.12 -0.89
N GLN A 185 -4.33 -16.13 -1.71
CA GLN A 185 -5.30 -17.16 -1.31
C GLN A 185 -4.81 -17.93 -0.09
N THR A 186 -3.54 -18.32 -0.04
CA THR A 186 -2.94 -18.94 1.16
C THR A 186 -3.04 -18.03 2.38
N ALA A 187 -2.87 -16.71 2.23
CA ALA A 187 -3.09 -15.77 3.33
C ALA A 187 -4.57 -15.66 3.75
N VAL A 188 -5.52 -15.76 2.81
CA VAL A 188 -6.98 -15.80 3.11
C VAL A 188 -7.34 -17.02 3.94
N ASP A 189 -6.71 -18.16 3.67
CA ASP A 189 -7.00 -19.45 4.30
C ASP A 189 -6.19 -19.70 5.60
N ALA A 190 -5.18 -18.87 5.86
CA ALA A 190 -4.37 -18.95 7.07
C ALA A 190 -5.14 -18.54 8.34
N GLU A 191 -4.67 -19.02 9.49
CA GLU A 191 -5.19 -18.65 10.80
C GLU A 191 -5.01 -17.14 11.08
N PRO A 192 -5.93 -16.51 11.84
CA PRO A 192 -5.82 -15.10 12.21
C PRO A 192 -4.53 -14.79 12.96
N GLN A 193 -3.93 -13.64 12.66
CA GLN A 193 -2.76 -13.12 13.37
C GLN A 193 -3.09 -11.92 14.24
N LEU A 194 -4.06 -11.10 13.82
CA LEU A 194 -4.60 -10.03 14.65
C LEU A 194 -5.95 -10.47 15.24
N THR A 195 -5.99 -10.78 16.54
CA THR A 195 -7.23 -11.22 17.19
C THR A 195 -7.89 -10.09 17.98
N PRO A 196 -9.21 -10.15 18.24
CA PRO A 196 -9.88 -9.19 19.11
C PRO A 196 -9.21 -8.97 20.45
N GLU A 197 -8.70 -10.05 21.07
CA GLU A 197 -8.07 -10.03 22.38
C GLU A 197 -6.74 -9.28 22.34
N SER A 198 -6.00 -9.37 21.23
CA SER A 198 -4.69 -8.72 21.07
C SER A 198 -4.73 -7.19 21.17
N VAL A 199 -5.91 -6.59 20.96
CA VAL A 199 -6.08 -5.13 20.97
C VAL A 199 -7.35 -4.67 21.69
N ALA A 200 -7.93 -5.49 22.58
CA ALA A 200 -9.24 -5.21 23.22
C ALA A 200 -9.27 -3.87 23.97
N ASP A 201 -8.30 -3.59 24.84
CA ASP A 201 -8.25 -2.37 25.66
C ASP A 201 -7.27 -1.30 25.11
N VAL A 202 -6.79 -1.50 23.89
CA VAL A 202 -5.77 -0.64 23.28
C VAL A 202 -6.41 0.64 22.76
N LYS A 203 -5.84 1.78 23.15
CA LYS A 203 -6.22 3.13 22.66
C LYS A 203 -5.15 3.76 21.77
N ASN A 204 -3.88 3.55 22.11
CA ASN A 204 -2.74 4.04 21.33
C ASN A 204 -1.85 2.84 21.00
N LEU A 205 -1.39 2.78 19.76
CA LEU A 205 -0.63 1.66 19.22
C LEU A 205 0.42 2.18 18.25
N VAL A 206 1.57 1.52 18.22
CA VAL A 206 2.59 1.77 17.19
C VAL A 206 2.65 0.58 16.25
N VAL A 207 2.76 0.84 14.95
CA VAL A 207 3.01 -0.20 13.93
C VAL A 207 4.45 -0.05 13.46
N LEU A 208 5.27 -1.07 13.69
CA LEU A 208 6.68 -1.07 13.27
C LEU A 208 6.88 -1.98 12.09
N GLY A 209 7.59 -1.47 11.09
CA GLY A 209 8.08 -2.26 9.96
C GLY A 209 9.40 -1.69 9.46
N ARG A 210 10.05 -2.42 8.54
CA ARG A 210 11.29 -1.98 7.89
C ARG A 210 11.19 -2.20 6.38
N GLY A 211 11.77 -1.31 5.57
CA GLY A 211 11.74 -1.43 4.11
C GLY A 211 10.31 -1.54 3.56
N LEU A 212 10.04 -2.59 2.79
CA LEU A 212 8.69 -2.87 2.28
C LEU A 212 7.67 -3.17 3.40
N GLY A 213 8.12 -3.71 4.54
CA GLY A 213 7.31 -3.85 5.75
C GLY A 213 6.87 -2.51 6.34
N TYR A 214 7.74 -1.48 6.30
CA TYR A 214 7.36 -0.13 6.71
C TYR A 214 6.30 0.49 5.79
N ALA A 215 6.40 0.24 4.48
CA ALA A 215 5.40 0.72 3.53
C ALA A 215 4.00 0.21 3.86
N VAL A 216 3.85 -1.08 4.18
CA VAL A 216 2.56 -1.66 4.55
C VAL A 216 2.16 -1.36 6.00
N SER A 217 3.11 -1.05 6.89
CA SER A 217 2.83 -0.57 8.25
C SER A 217 2.00 0.72 8.25
N LYS A 218 2.26 1.63 7.30
CA LYS A 218 1.46 2.87 7.14
C LYS A 218 0.00 2.58 6.85
N GLU A 219 -0.28 1.59 6.00
CA GLU A 219 -1.63 1.18 5.67
C GLU A 219 -2.32 0.47 6.84
N ILE A 220 -1.60 -0.41 7.53
CA ILE A 220 -2.10 -1.08 8.75
C ILE A 220 -2.51 -0.05 9.81
N ALA A 221 -1.65 0.94 10.08
CA ALA A 221 -1.96 2.01 11.03
C ALA A 221 -3.16 2.84 10.59
N LEU A 222 -3.31 3.11 9.28
CA LEU A 222 -4.48 3.81 8.77
C LEU A 222 -5.76 3.00 8.99
N LYS A 223 -5.80 1.71 8.64
CA LYS A 223 -6.99 0.88 8.87
C LYS A 223 -7.33 0.79 10.35
N LEU A 224 -6.35 0.60 11.24
CA LEU A 224 -6.61 0.56 12.68
C LEU A 224 -7.24 1.87 13.20
N LYS A 225 -6.86 3.03 12.65
CA LYS A 225 -7.55 4.30 12.91
C LYS A 225 -8.97 4.32 12.37
N GLU A 226 -9.13 3.94 11.10
CA GLU A 226 -10.40 4.02 10.38
C GLU A 226 -11.47 3.06 10.94
N VAL A 227 -11.12 1.78 11.16
CA VAL A 227 -12.11 0.74 11.48
C VAL A 227 -12.07 0.24 12.92
N CYS A 228 -11.03 0.56 13.70
CA CYS A 228 -10.94 0.15 15.11
C CYS A 228 -10.97 1.33 16.09
N SER A 229 -10.95 2.58 15.61
CA SER A 229 -10.82 3.79 16.45
C SER A 229 -9.63 3.73 17.41
N ILE A 230 -8.53 3.10 16.98
CA ILE A 230 -7.26 3.05 17.71
C ILE A 230 -6.36 4.16 17.16
N HIS A 231 -5.75 4.96 18.03
CA HIS A 231 -4.72 5.91 17.63
C HIS A 231 -3.45 5.13 17.25
N ALA A 232 -3.40 4.68 16.00
CA ALA A 232 -2.29 3.94 15.45
C ALA A 232 -1.35 4.85 14.64
N GLU A 233 -0.06 4.75 14.92
CA GLU A 233 1.00 5.46 14.21
C GLU A 233 2.06 4.49 13.70
N ALA A 234 2.43 4.62 12.43
CA ALA A 234 3.43 3.76 11.82
C ALA A 234 4.80 4.42 11.77
N PHE A 235 5.82 3.71 12.26
CA PHE A 235 7.22 4.12 12.24
C PHE A 235 8.08 3.08 11.52
N SER A 236 9.18 3.56 10.93
CA SER A 236 10.29 2.66 10.59
C SER A 236 10.88 2.14 11.89
N SER A 237 11.10 0.83 11.98
CA SER A 237 11.71 0.25 13.18
C SER A 237 13.11 0.83 13.48
N ALA A 238 13.82 1.30 12.44
CA ALA A 238 15.10 2.00 12.60
C ALA A 238 14.96 3.35 13.31
N GLU A 239 13.93 4.11 12.94
CA GLU A 239 13.73 5.49 13.41
C GLU A 239 13.07 5.52 14.80
N PHE A 240 12.37 4.45 15.17
CA PHE A 240 11.63 4.38 16.42
C PHE A 240 12.56 4.55 17.65
N LEU A 241 13.79 4.05 17.58
CA LEU A 241 14.78 4.23 18.65
C LEU A 241 15.33 5.65 18.77
N HIS A 242 15.17 6.50 17.75
CA HIS A 242 15.74 7.85 17.71
C HIS A 242 14.83 8.93 18.32
N GLY A 243 13.90 8.54 19.20
CA GLY A 243 13.06 9.47 19.97
C GLY A 243 11.74 8.85 20.43
N PRO A 244 10.95 8.25 19.52
CA PRO A 244 9.66 7.64 19.85
C PRO A 244 9.73 6.50 20.89
N VAL A 245 10.88 5.84 21.06
CA VAL A 245 11.08 4.74 22.03
C VAL A 245 10.74 5.11 23.48
N THR A 246 10.78 6.40 23.83
CA THR A 246 10.33 6.89 25.15
C THR A 246 8.87 6.55 25.46
N LEU A 247 8.06 6.27 24.43
CA LEU A 247 6.68 5.82 24.59
C LEU A 247 6.58 4.39 25.14
N VAL A 248 7.60 3.55 24.98
CA VAL A 248 7.56 2.13 25.39
C VAL A 248 7.44 1.97 26.90
N GLU A 249 8.06 2.86 27.68
CA GLU A 249 8.00 2.87 29.15
C GLU A 249 6.57 3.04 29.69
N LYS A 250 5.60 3.43 28.84
CA LYS A 250 4.18 3.57 29.18
C LYS A 250 3.34 2.32 28.89
N LYS A 251 3.96 1.14 28.74
CA LYS A 251 3.30 -0.12 28.31
C LYS A 251 2.60 0.04 26.98
N LEU A 252 3.36 0.45 25.96
CA LEU A 252 2.87 0.64 24.61
C LEU A 252 2.63 -0.70 23.91
N THR A 253 1.48 -0.87 23.27
CA THR A 253 1.23 -1.97 22.33
C THR A 253 1.87 -1.66 20.98
N ILE A 254 2.65 -2.60 20.46
CA ILE A 254 3.33 -2.53 19.18
C ILE A 254 2.84 -3.67 18.29
N VAL A 255 2.37 -3.33 17.09
CA VAL A 255 2.18 -4.28 16.00
C VAL A 255 3.48 -4.38 15.23
N ASP A 256 4.08 -5.56 15.27
CA ASP A 256 5.30 -5.93 14.55
C ASP A 256 4.92 -6.46 13.15
N VAL A 257 5.36 -5.77 12.10
CA VAL A 257 5.14 -6.13 10.71
C VAL A 257 6.41 -6.79 10.15
N CYS A 258 6.46 -8.11 10.32
CA CYS A 258 7.64 -8.89 10.07
C CYS A 258 7.65 -9.46 8.64
N ILE A 259 8.59 -8.98 7.81
CA ILE A 259 8.80 -9.41 6.44
C ILE A 259 10.15 -10.11 6.33
N GLY A 260 10.16 -11.34 5.83
CA GLY A 260 11.32 -12.16 5.51
C GLY A 260 11.99 -11.70 4.22
N ASP A 261 12.56 -10.50 4.26
CA ASP A 261 13.41 -9.92 3.22
C ASP A 261 14.78 -9.51 3.79
N GLU A 262 15.55 -8.75 3.03
CA GLU A 262 16.87 -8.26 3.43
C GLU A 262 16.83 -7.40 4.72
N SER A 263 15.65 -6.87 5.09
CA SER A 263 15.47 -6.06 6.29
C SER A 263 15.25 -6.88 7.57
N TYR A 264 14.93 -8.18 7.45
CA TYR A 264 14.50 -9.06 8.55
C TYR A 264 15.42 -9.00 9.77
N ALA A 265 16.72 -9.26 9.58
CA ALA A 265 17.67 -9.31 10.70
C ALA A 265 17.73 -7.98 11.47
N SER A 266 17.80 -6.86 10.73
CA SER A 266 17.81 -5.52 11.33
C SER A 266 16.47 -5.12 11.95
N HIS A 267 15.37 -5.74 11.53
CA HIS A 267 14.05 -5.47 12.06
C HIS A 267 13.82 -6.22 13.37
N ILE A 268 14.12 -7.52 13.41
CA ILE A 268 13.98 -8.37 14.59
C ILE A 268 14.83 -7.86 15.76
N GLU A 269 16.05 -7.40 15.52
CA GLU A 269 16.89 -6.79 16.58
C GLU A 269 16.19 -5.59 17.25
N GLN A 270 15.46 -4.80 16.47
CA GLN A 270 14.70 -3.65 17.00
C GLN A 270 13.46 -4.10 17.78
N ILE A 271 12.78 -5.14 17.31
CA ILE A 271 11.63 -5.75 17.99
C ILE A 271 12.07 -6.36 19.33
N GLU A 272 13.19 -7.06 19.37
CA GLU A 272 13.81 -7.57 20.60
C GLU A 272 14.13 -6.42 21.57
N ASN A 273 14.66 -5.29 21.07
CA ASN A 273 14.97 -4.14 21.92
C ASN A 273 13.71 -3.54 22.58
N VAL A 274 12.62 -3.35 21.83
CA VAL A 274 11.37 -2.82 22.40
C VAL A 274 10.67 -3.83 23.31
N SER A 275 10.79 -5.12 23.01
CA SER A 275 10.33 -6.22 23.88
C SER A 275 11.04 -6.19 25.24
N GLN A 276 12.37 -6.06 25.24
CA GLN A 276 13.18 -5.94 26.48
C GLN A 276 12.83 -4.69 27.31
N ARG A 277 12.27 -3.66 26.68
CA ARG A 277 11.77 -2.44 27.34
C ARG A 277 10.33 -2.56 27.84
N GLY A 278 9.68 -3.71 27.66
CA GLY A 278 8.34 -4.01 28.16
C GLY A 278 7.21 -3.58 27.24
N ALA A 279 7.46 -3.46 25.92
CA ALA A 279 6.39 -3.32 24.94
C ALA A 279 5.51 -4.58 24.91
N ASP A 280 4.21 -4.39 24.71
CA ASP A 280 3.27 -5.48 24.44
C ASP A 280 3.24 -5.72 22.92
N LEU A 281 3.59 -6.92 22.46
CA LEU A 281 3.82 -7.19 21.05
C LEU A 281 2.70 -8.01 20.42
N VAL A 282 2.22 -7.53 19.29
CA VAL A 282 1.32 -8.25 18.38
C VAL A 282 2.06 -8.50 17.07
N HIS A 283 2.42 -9.75 16.80
CA HIS A 283 3.22 -10.12 15.64
C HIS A 283 2.35 -10.43 14.42
N LEU A 284 2.54 -9.68 13.34
CA LEU A 284 2.05 -10.01 12.00
C LEU A 284 3.21 -10.60 11.20
N ASN A 285 3.15 -11.92 11.01
CA ASN A 285 4.16 -12.69 10.31
C ASN A 285 3.69 -13.09 8.92
N GLN A 286 4.61 -13.48 8.04
CA GLN A 286 4.22 -14.12 6.80
C GLN A 286 3.45 -15.42 7.08
N THR A 287 2.35 -15.64 6.35
CA THR A 287 1.52 -16.85 6.46
C THR A 287 2.17 -18.08 5.80
N SER A 288 3.24 -17.87 5.03
CA SER A 288 4.07 -18.91 4.41
C SER A 288 5.52 -18.45 4.37
N THR A 289 6.45 -19.38 4.57
CA THR A 289 7.90 -19.12 4.48
C THR A 289 8.43 -19.18 3.04
N ASP A 290 7.68 -19.79 2.12
CA ASP A 290 8.06 -19.96 0.70
C ASP A 290 7.44 -18.88 -0.21
N ILE A 291 7.29 -17.67 0.33
CA ILE A 291 6.74 -16.54 -0.41
C ILE A 291 7.87 -15.61 -0.83
N HIS A 292 7.87 -15.20 -2.10
CA HIS A 292 8.90 -14.29 -2.61
C HIS A 292 8.87 -12.97 -1.81
N PRO A 293 10.03 -12.44 -1.37
CA PRO A 293 10.09 -11.29 -0.47
C PRO A 293 9.32 -10.05 -0.94
N ARG A 294 9.31 -9.77 -2.25
CA ARG A 294 8.61 -8.60 -2.83
C ARG A 294 7.08 -8.70 -2.82
N VAL A 295 6.52 -9.90 -2.72
CA VAL A 295 5.05 -10.11 -2.64
C VAL A 295 4.57 -10.41 -1.23
N ALA A 296 5.48 -10.73 -0.31
CA ALA A 296 5.19 -10.97 1.10
C ALA A 296 4.37 -9.85 1.79
N PRO A 297 4.65 -8.54 1.56
CA PRO A 297 3.87 -7.47 2.18
C PRO A 297 2.38 -7.49 1.79
N LEU A 298 2.07 -7.92 0.56
CA LEU A 298 0.68 -8.01 0.08
C LEU A 298 -0.05 -9.17 0.75
N ALA A 299 0.61 -10.32 0.92
CA ALA A 299 0.05 -11.47 1.64
C ALA A 299 -0.19 -11.17 3.12
N LEU A 300 0.72 -10.45 3.77
CA LEU A 300 0.53 -10.00 5.15
C LEU A 300 -0.69 -9.06 5.26
N LEU A 301 -0.81 -8.07 4.36
CA LEU A 301 -1.97 -7.19 4.31
C LEU A 301 -3.28 -7.95 4.04
N GLN A 302 -3.26 -8.95 3.15
CA GLN A 302 -4.42 -9.77 2.85
C GLN A 302 -4.99 -10.46 4.10
N ARG A 303 -4.11 -11.05 4.93
CA ARG A 303 -4.50 -11.64 6.20
C ARG A 303 -5.02 -10.57 7.17
N PHE A 304 -4.27 -9.48 7.31
CA PHE A 304 -4.61 -8.35 8.18
C PHE A 304 -6.00 -7.76 7.87
N TYR A 305 -6.38 -7.58 6.61
CA TYR A 305 -7.69 -6.99 6.26
C TYR A 305 -8.88 -7.85 6.69
N ILE A 306 -8.73 -9.17 6.67
CA ILE A 306 -9.78 -10.09 7.14
C ILE A 306 -9.84 -10.04 8.67
N ASP A 307 -8.68 -10.04 9.32
CA ASP A 307 -8.56 -10.05 10.77
C ASP A 307 -9.09 -8.75 11.40
N VAL A 308 -8.73 -7.59 10.82
CA VAL A 308 -9.12 -6.28 11.35
C VAL A 308 -10.63 -6.05 11.28
N ALA A 309 -11.34 -6.68 10.33
CA ALA A 309 -12.80 -6.64 10.28
C ALA A 309 -13.43 -7.35 11.50
N ALA A 310 -12.86 -8.48 11.94
CA ALA A 310 -13.29 -9.17 13.16
C ALA A 310 -12.97 -8.36 14.42
N VAL A 311 -11.79 -7.73 14.46
CA VAL A 311 -11.40 -6.82 15.55
C VAL A 311 -12.34 -5.62 15.66
N ALA A 312 -12.71 -5.00 14.53
CA ALA A 312 -13.64 -3.88 14.49
C ALA A 312 -14.99 -4.25 15.14
N ILE A 313 -15.56 -5.39 14.74
CA ILE A 313 -16.84 -5.89 15.30
C ILE A 313 -16.73 -6.15 16.80
N ALA A 314 -15.64 -6.80 17.25
CA ALA A 314 -15.44 -7.07 18.66
C ALA A 314 -15.31 -5.78 19.51
N ARG A 315 -14.86 -4.68 18.89
CA ARG A 315 -14.83 -3.34 19.48
C ARG A 315 -16.15 -2.58 19.35
N GLY A 316 -17.19 -3.20 18.79
CA GLY A 316 -18.51 -2.59 18.60
C GLY A 316 -18.55 -1.56 17.46
N ILE A 317 -17.64 -1.63 16.49
CA ILE A 317 -17.55 -0.72 15.35
C ILE A 317 -17.97 -1.46 14.08
N ASP A 318 -18.73 -0.78 13.21
CA ASP A 318 -19.04 -1.26 11.87
C ASP A 318 -17.89 -0.88 10.91
N PRO A 319 -17.09 -1.86 10.42
CA PRO A 319 -16.00 -1.58 9.50
C PRO A 319 -16.47 -1.16 8.10
N ASP A 320 -17.73 -1.42 7.73
CA ASP A 320 -18.28 -1.05 6.43
C ASP A 320 -18.65 0.44 6.38
N GLN A 321 -19.05 1.01 7.53
CA GLN A 321 -19.47 2.41 7.70
C GLN A 321 -18.90 3.03 8.99
N PRO A 322 -17.57 3.16 9.11
CA PRO A 322 -16.94 3.78 10.26
C PRO A 322 -17.36 5.25 10.41
N ALA A 323 -17.61 5.65 11.66
CA ALA A 323 -18.12 6.99 11.97
C ALA A 323 -17.16 8.09 11.50
N GLY A 324 -17.70 9.09 10.79
CA GLY A 324 -16.94 10.27 10.35
C GLY A 324 -16.21 10.13 9.00
N LEU A 325 -16.28 8.96 8.36
CA LEU A 325 -15.64 8.72 7.05
C LEU A 325 -16.67 8.63 5.92
N LYS A 326 -16.32 9.24 4.78
CA LYS A 326 -17.02 9.05 3.50
C LYS A 326 -16.03 8.41 2.53
N LYS A 327 -16.51 7.50 1.69
CA LYS A 327 -15.68 6.76 0.72
C LYS A 327 -14.94 7.65 -0.29
N VAL A 328 -15.49 8.82 -0.65
CA VAL A 328 -14.79 9.82 -1.49
C VAL A 328 -14.66 11.12 -0.72
N THR A 329 -13.45 11.43 -0.26
CA THR A 329 -13.13 12.70 0.40
C THR A 329 -12.73 13.75 -0.64
N GLN A 330 -13.43 14.88 -0.64
CA GLN A 330 -13.09 16.05 -1.44
C GLN A 330 -12.40 17.08 -0.53
N THR A 331 -11.13 17.36 -0.79
CA THR A 331 -10.43 18.51 -0.20
C THR A 331 -10.50 19.65 -1.21
N LEU A 332 -11.28 20.69 -0.90
CA LEU A 332 -11.30 21.95 -1.65
C LEU A 332 -10.13 22.82 -1.23
#